data_AF-A0A1A3PBL5-F1
#
_entry.id   AF-A0A1A3PBL5-F1
#
_cell.length_a   1.000
_cell.length_b   1.000
_cell.length_c   1.000
_cell.angle_alpha   90.00
_cell.angle_beta   90.00
_cell.angle_gamma   90.00
#
_symmetry.space_group_name_H-M   'P 1'
#
loop_
_entity.id
_entity.type
_entity.pdbx_description
1 polymer ?
#
loop_
_entity_poly.entity_id
_entity_poly.type
_entity_poly.pdbx_seq_one_letter_code
_entity_poly.pdbx_strand_id
1 'polypeptide(L)'
;MNDWFGTHNREVHCYPLLRFREGVQALGLLRKYKGTLLLTKAGEAAQRDADRLSEHISHRLIPKSDKTFDAQATLLMLTFAAASAGSTLPLDKIAALLAELGWRHSDGRTPAGSSLYHLPVNEILINVTDQPVTRALRDIVSPAAAALARKALGGN
;
A
#
# COMPACT_ATOMS: atom_id res chain seq x y z
N MET A 1 3.25 8.90 17.72
CA MET A 1 2.57 7.91 18.58
C MET A 1 1.64 8.54 19.61
N ASN A 2 1.81 9.81 20.02
CA ASN A 2 0.88 10.52 20.93
C ASN A 2 -0.46 10.91 20.28
N ASP A 3 -0.56 10.69 18.98
CA ASP A 3 -1.60 11.14 18.06
C ASP A 3 -2.55 10.01 17.62
N TRP A 4 -2.45 8.84 18.25
CA TRP A 4 -3.28 7.68 17.99
C TRP A 4 -4.44 7.62 19.01
N PHE A 5 -5.59 7.10 18.58
CA PHE A 5 -6.80 7.08 19.41
C PHE A 5 -6.83 5.87 20.34
N GLY A 6 -7.03 6.08 21.65
CA GLY A 6 -7.32 5.03 22.62
C GLY A 6 -6.13 4.58 23.48
N THR A 7 -6.32 3.47 24.21
CA THR A 7 -5.27 2.86 25.03
C THR A 7 -4.38 1.99 24.13
N HIS A 8 -3.16 2.46 23.85
CA HIS A 8 -2.19 1.85 22.94
C HIS A 8 -1.55 0.54 23.45
N ASN A 9 -2.29 -0.28 24.20
CA ASN A 9 -1.80 -1.50 24.83
C ASN A 9 -2.00 -2.77 23.97
N ARG A 10 -2.74 -2.68 22.85
CA ARG A 10 -2.91 -3.77 21.88
C ARG A 10 -2.77 -3.23 20.47
N GLU A 11 -2.17 -4.02 19.58
CA GLU A 11 -1.98 -3.66 18.17
C GLU A 11 -3.31 -3.34 17.45
N VAL A 12 -4.39 -4.02 17.81
CA VAL A 12 -5.75 -3.75 17.27
C VAL A 12 -6.26 -2.35 17.63
N HIS A 13 -5.75 -1.74 18.69
CA HIS A 13 -6.03 -0.34 19.05
C HIS A 13 -5.08 0.64 18.34
N CYS A 14 -4.06 0.12 17.66
CA CYS A 14 -3.08 0.87 16.89
C CYS A 14 -3.26 0.55 15.39
N TYR A 15 -4.40 0.94 14.81
CA TYR A 15 -4.78 0.57 13.44
C TYR A 15 -3.67 0.75 12.39
N PRO A 16 -2.89 1.85 12.35
CA PRO A 16 -1.78 1.98 11.40
C PRO A 16 -0.71 0.89 11.55
N LEU A 17 -0.40 0.49 12.79
CA LEU A 17 0.55 -0.59 13.07
C LEU A 17 0.00 -1.95 12.60
N LEU A 18 -1.29 -2.20 12.86
CA LEU A 18 -1.99 -3.39 12.38
C LEU A 18 -1.90 -3.52 10.86
N ARG A 19 -2.22 -2.44 10.16
CA ARG A 19 -2.21 -2.37 8.70
C ARG A 19 -0.81 -2.52 8.11
N PHE A 20 0.18 -1.88 8.72
CA PHE A 20 1.58 -2.07 8.34
C PHE A 20 2.01 -3.53 8.46
N ARG A 21 1.75 -4.18 9.61
CA ARG A 21 2.06 -5.61 9.80
C ARG A 21 1.38 -6.47 8.74
N GLU A 22 0.09 -6.26 8.49
CA GLU A 22 -0.68 -7.03 7.50
C GLU A 22 -0.15 -6.84 6.08
N GLY A 23 0.21 -5.60 5.71
CA GLY A 23 0.82 -5.29 4.42
C GLY A 23 2.16 -6.00 4.23
N VAL A 24 3.05 -5.91 5.22
CA VAL A 24 4.38 -6.58 5.18
C VAL A 24 4.24 -8.11 5.17
N GLN A 25 3.22 -8.67 5.84
CA GLN A 25 2.89 -10.09 5.76
C GLN A 25 2.33 -10.50 4.39
N ALA A 26 1.43 -9.70 3.80
CA ALA A 26 0.89 -9.96 2.45
C ALA A 26 2.00 -9.93 1.39
N LEU A 27 3.00 -9.07 1.57
CA LEU A 27 4.22 -9.05 0.76
C LEU A 27 5.14 -10.25 1.03
N GLY A 28 4.89 -11.07 2.05
CA GLY A 28 5.68 -12.26 2.36
C GLY A 28 7.04 -11.96 2.99
N LEU A 29 7.21 -10.78 3.59
CA LEU A 29 8.42 -10.39 4.34
C LEU A 29 8.35 -10.84 5.80
N LEU A 30 7.13 -10.97 6.34
CA LEU A 30 6.86 -11.47 7.69
C LEU A 30 5.95 -12.69 7.65
N ARG A 31 6.04 -13.52 8.69
CA ARG A 31 5.09 -14.60 8.98
C ARG A 31 4.76 -14.63 10.47
N LYS A 32 3.56 -15.11 10.81
CA LYS A 32 3.19 -15.42 12.19
C LYS A 32 3.46 -16.90 12.46
N TYR A 33 4.18 -17.21 13.52
CA TYR A 33 4.45 -18.58 13.96
C TYR A 33 4.33 -18.67 15.48
N LYS A 34 3.43 -19.54 15.95
CA LYS A 34 3.15 -19.77 17.39
C LYS A 34 2.96 -18.47 18.20
N GLY A 35 2.24 -17.49 17.64
CA GLY A 35 1.97 -16.22 18.30
C GLY A 35 3.04 -15.14 18.11
N THR A 36 4.19 -15.47 17.51
CA THR A 36 5.31 -14.55 17.29
C THR A 36 5.42 -14.13 15.83
N LEU A 37 5.88 -12.89 15.58
CA LEU A 37 6.26 -12.42 14.24
C LEU A 37 7.72 -12.79 13.96
N LEU A 38 7.94 -13.46 12.83
CA LEU A 38 9.27 -13.83 12.35
C LEU A 38 9.45 -13.29 10.94
N LEU A 39 10.68 -12.90 10.61
CA LEU A 39 11.07 -12.64 9.22
C LEU A 39 10.96 -13.95 8.41
N THR A 40 10.59 -13.81 7.15
CA THR A 40 10.82 -14.86 6.15
C THR A 40 12.27 -14.77 5.65
N LYS A 41 12.74 -15.75 4.87
CA LYS A 41 14.06 -15.65 4.23
C LYS A 41 14.19 -14.39 3.36
N ALA A 42 13.11 -13.99 2.69
CA ALA A 42 13.07 -12.75 1.92
C ALA A 42 13.15 -11.52 2.84
N GLY A 43 12.43 -11.54 3.96
CA GLY A 43 12.51 -10.51 4.99
C GLY A 43 13.91 -10.35 5.58
N GLU A 44 14.57 -11.46 5.91
CA GLU A 44 15.96 -11.46 6.41
C GLU A 44 16.93 -10.88 5.38
N ALA A 45 16.82 -11.31 4.12
CA ALA A 45 17.67 -10.83 3.04
C ALA A 45 17.48 -9.34 2.72
N ALA A 46 16.29 -8.79 2.97
CA ALA A 46 15.94 -7.40 2.66
C ALA A 46 16.09 -6.43 3.86
N GLN A 47 16.27 -6.94 5.10
CA GLN A 47 16.20 -6.13 6.33
C GLN A 47 17.17 -4.92 6.33
N ARG A 48 18.30 -5.02 5.63
CA ARG A 48 19.33 -3.97 5.55
C ARG A 48 19.80 -3.72 4.12
N ASP A 49 18.99 -4.12 3.14
CA ASP A 49 19.30 -4.01 1.73
C ASP A 49 18.10 -3.39 1.02
N ALA A 50 18.17 -2.07 0.80
CA ALA A 50 17.08 -1.29 0.23
C ALA A 50 16.77 -1.71 -1.21
N ASP A 51 17.77 -2.14 -1.96
CA ASP A 51 17.60 -2.59 -3.35
C ASP A 51 16.84 -3.91 -3.39
N ARG A 52 17.23 -4.87 -2.55
CA ARG A 52 16.51 -6.15 -2.39
C ARG A 52 15.09 -5.95 -1.86
N LEU A 53 14.91 -5.04 -0.91
CA LEU A 53 13.58 -4.71 -0.39
C LEU A 53 12.69 -4.13 -1.50
N SER A 54 13.20 -3.15 -2.23
CA SER A 54 12.49 -2.51 -3.35
C SER A 54 12.14 -3.51 -4.45
N GLU A 55 13.09 -4.37 -4.83
CA GLU A 55 12.86 -5.45 -5.79
C GLU A 55 11.76 -6.41 -5.33
N HIS A 56 11.88 -6.95 -4.11
CA HIS A 56 10.90 -7.88 -3.56
C HIS A 56 9.49 -7.28 -3.49
N ILE A 57 9.38 -6.02 -3.06
CA ILE A 57 8.09 -5.32 -3.00
C ILE A 57 7.53 -5.14 -4.42
N SER A 58 8.34 -4.66 -5.38
CA SER A 58 7.86 -4.41 -6.75
C SER A 58 7.26 -5.65 -7.41
N HIS A 59 7.86 -6.83 -7.21
CA HIS A 59 7.37 -8.09 -7.78
C HIS A 59 6.07 -8.61 -7.15
N ARG A 60 5.65 -8.06 -6.01
CA ARG A 60 4.47 -8.52 -5.26
C ARG A 60 3.37 -7.48 -5.11
N LEU A 61 3.62 -6.25 -5.58
CA LEU A 61 2.72 -5.12 -5.39
C LEU A 61 1.49 -5.22 -6.30
N ILE A 62 1.63 -5.83 -7.49
CA ILE A 62 0.54 -6.06 -8.42
C ILE A 62 -0.05 -7.45 -8.18
N PRO A 63 -1.35 -7.58 -7.86
CA PRO A 63 -2.00 -8.87 -7.75
C PRO A 63 -1.91 -9.67 -9.06
N LYS A 64 -1.72 -10.99 -8.95
CA LYS A 64 -1.58 -11.87 -10.14
C LYS A 64 -2.83 -11.95 -11.01
N SER A 65 -4.00 -11.58 -10.49
CA SER A 65 -5.25 -11.55 -11.23
C SER A 65 -5.80 -10.13 -11.25
N ASP A 66 -6.05 -9.61 -12.44
CA ASP A 66 -6.63 -8.30 -12.74
C ASP A 66 -8.17 -8.28 -12.71
N LYS A 67 -8.81 -9.41 -12.38
CA LYS A 67 -10.27 -9.58 -12.45
C LYS A 67 -11.01 -9.09 -11.20
N THR A 68 -10.29 -8.56 -10.23
CA THR A 68 -10.86 -8.10 -8.95
C THR A 68 -10.80 -6.58 -8.87
N PHE A 69 -11.73 -6.00 -8.11
CA PHE A 69 -11.72 -4.57 -7.79
C PHE A 69 -10.36 -4.14 -7.26
N ASP A 70 -9.85 -4.85 -6.25
CA ASP A 70 -8.58 -4.57 -5.60
C ASP A 70 -7.41 -4.56 -6.59
N ALA A 71 -7.40 -5.47 -7.56
CA ALA A 71 -6.33 -5.54 -8.55
C ALA A 71 -6.36 -4.36 -9.53
N GLN A 72 -7.53 -4.02 -10.07
CA GLN A 72 -7.64 -2.87 -10.97
C GLN A 72 -7.42 -1.55 -10.25
N ALA A 73 -7.93 -1.43 -9.02
CA ALA A 73 -7.67 -0.29 -8.16
C ALA A 73 -6.18 -0.15 -7.84
N THR A 74 -5.52 -1.28 -7.52
CA THR A 74 -4.07 -1.30 -7.29
C THR A 74 -3.29 -0.86 -8.51
N LEU A 75 -3.64 -1.36 -9.70
CA LEU A 75 -2.98 -0.97 -10.94
C LEU A 75 -3.13 0.53 -11.19
N LEU A 76 -4.34 1.09 -11.09
CA LEU A 76 -4.58 2.52 -11.25
C LEU A 76 -3.82 3.35 -10.22
N MET A 77 -3.84 2.97 -8.94
CA MET A 77 -3.09 3.66 -7.90
C MET A 77 -1.59 3.70 -8.19
N LEU A 78 -1.00 2.59 -8.64
CA LEU A 78 0.39 2.56 -9.06
C LEU A 78 0.65 3.43 -10.29
N THR A 79 -0.24 3.42 -11.29
CA THR A 79 -0.10 4.26 -12.48
C THR A 79 -0.09 5.75 -12.13
N PHE A 80 -1.02 6.19 -11.28
CA PHE A 80 -1.04 7.58 -10.82
C PHE A 80 0.17 7.91 -9.94
N ALA A 81 0.56 7.04 -9.02
CA ALA A 81 1.72 7.26 -8.15
C ALA A 81 3.03 7.37 -8.96
N ALA A 82 3.21 6.52 -9.97
CA ALA A 82 4.37 6.54 -10.85
C ALA A 82 4.58 7.87 -11.58
N ALA A 83 3.49 8.60 -11.86
CA ALA A 83 3.47 9.87 -12.58
C ALA A 83 3.37 11.12 -11.69
N SER A 84 3.15 10.97 -10.37
CA SER A 84 2.72 12.08 -9.49
C SER A 84 3.64 12.29 -8.29
N ALA A 85 4.96 12.15 -8.46
CA ALA A 85 5.92 12.39 -7.38
C ALA A 85 5.76 13.80 -6.80
N GLY A 86 5.69 13.91 -5.48
CA GLY A 86 5.47 15.16 -4.75
C GLY A 86 4.02 15.66 -4.72
N SER A 87 3.07 14.89 -5.26
CA SER A 87 1.65 15.26 -5.31
C SER A 87 0.78 14.29 -4.52
N THR A 88 -0.38 14.77 -4.08
CA THR A 88 -1.41 13.92 -3.47
C THR A 88 -1.97 12.95 -4.51
N LEU A 89 -2.15 11.68 -4.13
CA LEU A 89 -2.76 10.69 -5.01
C LEU A 89 -4.24 11.04 -5.26
N PRO A 90 -4.71 11.13 -6.52
CA PRO A 90 -6.06 11.60 -6.82
C PRO A 90 -7.10 10.47 -6.65
N LEU A 91 -7.35 10.04 -5.41
CA LEU A 91 -8.18 8.87 -5.08
C LEU A 91 -9.60 8.96 -5.65
N ASP A 92 -10.24 10.13 -5.61
CA ASP A 92 -11.59 10.30 -6.18
C ASP A 92 -11.61 10.14 -7.70
N LYS A 93 -10.55 10.57 -8.39
CA LYS A 93 -10.39 10.34 -9.83
C LYS A 93 -10.19 8.86 -10.13
N ILE A 94 -9.39 8.16 -9.32
CA ILE A 94 -9.19 6.71 -9.44
C ILE A 94 -10.51 5.96 -9.22
N ALA A 95 -11.29 6.35 -8.20
CA ALA A 95 -12.59 5.77 -7.91
C ALA A 95 -13.59 6.00 -9.06
N ALA A 96 -13.59 7.20 -9.66
CA ALA A 96 -14.38 7.50 -10.84
C ALA A 96 -13.98 6.62 -12.03
N LEU A 97 -12.68 6.41 -12.30
CA LEU A 97 -12.23 5.49 -13.35
C LEU A 97 -12.66 4.04 -13.09
N LEU A 98 -12.60 3.57 -11.85
CA LEU A 98 -13.14 2.25 -11.49
C LEU A 98 -14.65 2.17 -11.73
N ALA A 99 -15.37 3.26 -11.48
CA ALA A 99 -16.80 3.34 -11.78
C ALA A 99 -17.06 3.28 -13.30
N GLU A 100 -16.24 3.93 -14.13
CA GLU A 100 -16.31 3.83 -15.60
C GLU A 100 -15.97 2.40 -16.09
N LEU A 101 -15.08 1.68 -15.39
CA LEU A 101 -14.80 0.26 -15.64
C LEU A 101 -15.93 -0.68 -15.19
N GLY A 102 -17.04 -0.15 -14.68
CA GLY A 102 -18.23 -0.90 -14.29
C GLY A 102 -18.24 -1.39 -12.84
N TRP A 103 -17.23 -1.06 -12.04
CA TRP A 103 -17.23 -1.45 -10.63
C TRP A 103 -18.31 -0.71 -9.85
N ARG A 104 -19.06 -1.47 -9.06
CA ARG A 104 -20.12 -0.99 -8.17
C ARG A 104 -20.09 -1.79 -6.87
N HIS A 105 -20.55 -1.17 -5.80
CA HIS A 105 -20.91 -1.89 -4.58
C HIS A 105 -22.14 -2.78 -4.83
N SER A 106 -22.39 -3.74 -3.93
CA SER A 106 -23.54 -4.64 -4.03
C SER A 106 -24.89 -3.94 -4.03
N ASP A 107 -24.95 -2.72 -3.49
CA ASP A 107 -26.13 -1.85 -3.46
C ASP A 107 -26.23 -0.92 -4.68
N GLY A 108 -25.36 -1.08 -5.68
CA GLY A 108 -25.35 -0.30 -6.91
C GLY A 108 -24.63 1.05 -6.81
N ARG A 109 -24.12 1.45 -5.63
CA ARG A 109 -23.35 2.70 -5.49
C ARG A 109 -21.99 2.61 -6.19
N THR A 110 -21.50 3.73 -6.69
CA THR A 110 -20.14 3.85 -7.23
C THR A 110 -19.10 3.83 -6.09
N PRO A 111 -17.90 3.28 -6.33
CA PRO A 111 -16.78 3.45 -5.41
C PRO A 111 -16.46 4.93 -5.17
N ALA A 112 -16.02 5.27 -3.95
CA ALA A 112 -15.48 6.60 -3.61
C ALA A 112 -13.98 6.50 -3.33
N GLY A 113 -13.26 7.63 -3.30
CA GLY A 113 -11.83 7.64 -2.96
C GLY A 113 -11.55 7.02 -1.59
N SER A 114 -12.48 7.17 -0.64
CA SER A 114 -12.40 6.54 0.68
C SER A 114 -12.37 5.00 0.64
N SER A 115 -12.98 4.40 -0.38
CA SER A 115 -12.93 2.96 -0.61
C SER A 115 -11.54 2.47 -1.01
N LEU A 116 -10.57 3.34 -1.28
CA LEU A 116 -9.22 2.93 -1.72
C LEU A 116 -8.21 2.90 -0.56
N TYR A 117 -8.47 3.59 0.55
CA TYR A 117 -7.52 3.66 1.68
C TYR A 117 -7.19 2.31 2.31
N HIS A 118 -8.13 1.36 2.24
CA HIS A 118 -7.96 0.02 2.82
C HIS A 118 -7.20 -0.95 1.91
N LEU A 119 -6.80 -0.54 0.71
CA LEU A 119 -6.04 -1.41 -0.17
C LEU A 119 -4.59 -1.52 0.34
N PRO A 120 -3.97 -2.72 0.33
CA PRO A 120 -2.58 -2.89 0.77
C PRO A 120 -1.60 -1.97 0.04
N VAL A 121 -1.83 -1.68 -1.24
CA VAL A 121 -0.99 -0.75 -2.01
C VAL A 121 -0.95 0.66 -1.42
N ASN A 122 -2.06 1.13 -0.82
CA ASN A 122 -2.10 2.43 -0.16
C ASN A 122 -1.10 2.45 1.00
N GLU A 123 -1.15 1.43 1.85
CA GLU A 123 -0.24 1.29 2.99
C GLU A 123 1.23 1.25 2.56
N ILE A 124 1.54 0.61 1.43
CA ILE A 124 2.91 0.60 0.91
C ILE A 124 3.32 1.97 0.40
N LEU A 125 2.49 2.64 -0.40
CA LEU A 125 2.82 3.95 -0.97
C LEU A 125 3.02 5.04 0.09
N ILE A 126 2.28 4.98 1.20
CA ILE A 126 2.46 5.96 2.29
C ILE A 126 3.68 5.66 3.19
N ASN A 127 4.12 4.40 3.27
CA ASN A 127 5.23 3.99 4.14
C ASN A 127 6.58 3.91 3.40
N VAL A 128 6.59 3.73 2.08
CA VAL A 128 7.81 3.80 1.26
C VAL A 128 8.09 5.26 0.94
N THR A 129 8.90 5.89 1.78
CA THR A 129 9.19 7.32 1.65
C THR A 129 10.64 7.64 2.00
N ASP A 130 11.16 8.66 1.33
CA ASP A 130 12.40 9.37 1.58
C ASP A 130 12.19 10.67 2.36
N GLN A 131 10.95 10.93 2.81
CA GLN A 131 10.55 12.13 3.55
C GLN A 131 10.06 11.78 4.96
N PRO A 132 10.11 12.73 5.92
CA PRO A 132 9.52 12.53 7.25
C PRO A 132 8.02 12.23 7.16
N VAL A 133 7.58 11.09 7.69
CA VAL A 133 6.15 10.74 7.78
C VAL A 133 5.49 11.63 8.82
N THR A 134 4.77 12.64 8.36
CA THR A 134 3.91 13.47 9.21
C THR A 134 2.46 13.32 8.75
N ARG A 135 1.50 13.61 9.65
CA ARG A 135 0.07 13.55 9.31
C ARG A 135 -0.30 14.43 8.10
N ALA A 136 0.40 15.55 7.91
CA ALA A 136 0.15 16.48 6.80
C ALA A 136 0.67 15.96 5.45
N LEU A 137 1.75 15.16 5.46
CA LEU A 137 2.42 14.68 4.25
C LEU A 137 2.05 13.24 3.89
N ARG A 138 1.27 12.55 4.73
CA ARG A 138 0.95 11.13 4.58
C ARG A 138 0.25 10.77 3.26
N ASP A 139 -0.43 11.73 2.64
CA ASP A 139 -1.19 11.53 1.42
C ASP A 139 -0.38 11.94 0.16
N ILE A 140 0.85 12.42 0.34
CA ILE A 140 1.77 12.80 -0.74
C ILE A 140 2.56 11.58 -1.20
N VAL A 141 2.58 11.35 -2.51
CA VAL A 141 3.42 10.33 -3.12
C VAL A 141 4.88 10.81 -3.12
N SER A 142 5.73 10.20 -2.31
CA SER A 142 7.15 10.55 -2.28
C SER A 142 7.88 10.14 -3.58
N PRO A 143 9.04 10.74 -3.89
CA PRO A 143 9.91 10.26 -4.98
C PRO A 143 10.24 8.77 -4.91
N ALA A 144 10.51 8.24 -3.70
CA ALA A 144 10.73 6.81 -3.47
C ALA A 144 9.49 5.96 -3.77
N ALA A 145 8.30 6.38 -3.32
CA ALA A 145 7.04 5.71 -3.63
C ALA A 145 6.77 5.68 -5.16
N ALA A 146 6.98 6.81 -5.84
CA ALA A 146 6.81 6.91 -7.28
C ALA A 146 7.80 6.01 -8.04
N ALA A 147 9.06 5.92 -7.58
CA ALA A 147 10.07 5.03 -8.15
C ALA A 147 9.70 3.56 -7.97
N LEU A 148 9.20 3.18 -6.78
CA LEU A 148 8.70 1.83 -6.53
C LEU A 148 7.50 1.50 -7.43
N ALA A 149 6.57 2.44 -7.61
CA ALA A 149 5.41 2.25 -8.49
C ALA A 149 5.85 2.05 -9.96
N ARG A 150 6.81 2.84 -10.45
CA ARG A 150 7.42 2.62 -11.77
C ARG A 150 8.06 1.25 -11.89
N LYS A 151 8.82 0.83 -10.87
CA LYS A 151 9.46 -0.50 -10.85
C LYS A 151 8.43 -1.63 -10.88
N ALA A 152 7.34 -1.51 -10.12
CA ALA A 152 6.26 -2.49 -10.10
C ALA A 152 5.54 -2.60 -11.45
N LEU A 153 5.27 -1.47 -12.10
CA LEU A 153 4.60 -1.43 -13.42
C LEU A 153 5.51 -1.84 -14.57
N GLY A 154 6.82 -1.60 -14.43
CA GLY A 154 7.79 -1.84 -15.49
C GLY A 154 7.92 -3.30 -15.90
N GLY A 155 7.57 -4.23 -15.01
CA GLY A 155 7.69 -5.68 -15.23
C GLY A 155 9.14 -6.10 -15.48
N ASN A 156 9.72 -6.89 -14.58
CA ASN A 156 10.95 -7.63 -14.90
C ASN A 156 10.58 -8.94 -15.59
#